data_AF-A0A157ZAC3-F1
#
_entry.id   AF-A0A157ZAC3-F1
#
_cell.length_a   1.000
_cell.length_b   1.000
_cell.length_c   1.000
_cell.angle_alpha   90.00
_cell.angle_beta   90.00
_cell.angle_gamma   90.00
#
_symmetry.space_group_name_H-M   'P 1'
#
loop_
_entity.id
_entity.type
_entity.pdbx_description
1 polymer ?
#
loop_
_entity_poly.entity_id
_entity_poly.type
_entity_poly.pdbx_seq_one_letter_code
_entity_poly.pdbx_strand_id
1 'polypeptide(L)'
;MKLQTRTLIRVLTKRIGRKNVNQFGDWVNCESVRLGWKDTQSSNKWAKLDSGKFKNPPVKPIQMLSQLFDDAESVYINGPANLWQALWGDATDPNVLWPLCRTRFASCGPWIDEPTWEAIKSEYNDERTFLETMRAFEGELLFALKCKEPITLNHLTESIALYRLHQITNTLTVSNVDGVGAYRCIRHCLDDVHLWHELHSYGAFRLINDELIDMEINRLAAERSYRTSIGIDRHLIQMYADDPLPWIEDDDRWRMLNFPWAS
;
A
#
# COMPACT_ATOMS: atom_id res chain seq x y z
N MET A 1 -3.83 -9.41 -12.63
CA MET A 1 -4.75 -10.56 -12.42
C MET A 1 -4.15 -11.71 -11.59
N LYS A 2 -2.99 -12.30 -11.95
CA LYS A 2 -2.38 -13.41 -11.18
C LYS A 2 -2.11 -13.03 -9.72
N LEU A 3 -1.59 -11.83 -9.49
CA LEU A 3 -1.30 -11.34 -8.14
C LEU A 3 -2.58 -11.08 -7.34
N GLN A 4 -3.55 -10.35 -7.91
CA GLN A 4 -4.84 -10.05 -7.26
C GLN A 4 -5.59 -11.32 -6.80
N THR A 5 -5.69 -12.34 -7.66
CA THR A 5 -6.35 -13.62 -7.32
C THR A 5 -5.65 -14.39 -6.21
N ARG A 6 -4.31 -14.46 -6.26
CA ARG A 6 -3.49 -15.12 -5.26
C ARG A 6 -3.54 -14.39 -3.91
N THR A 7 -3.40 -13.08 -3.93
CA THR A 7 -3.48 -12.25 -2.71
C THR A 7 -4.85 -12.36 -2.07
N LEU A 8 -5.94 -12.29 -2.85
CA LEU A 8 -7.30 -12.48 -2.33
C LEU A 8 -7.42 -13.79 -1.54
N ILE A 9 -7.06 -14.93 -2.15
CA ILE A 9 -7.18 -16.23 -1.47
C ILE A 9 -6.33 -16.28 -0.21
N ARG A 10 -5.11 -15.75 -0.24
CA ARG A 10 -4.19 -15.80 0.90
C ARG A 10 -4.64 -14.91 2.05
N VAL A 11 -5.14 -13.72 1.76
CA VAL A 11 -5.74 -12.79 2.74
C VAL A 11 -6.94 -13.46 3.41
N LEU A 12 -7.88 -13.98 2.62
CA LEU A 12 -9.09 -14.63 3.15
C LEU A 12 -8.74 -15.90 3.94
N THR A 13 -7.77 -16.70 3.48
CA THR A 13 -7.28 -17.90 4.18
C THR A 13 -6.71 -17.56 5.56
N LYS A 14 -5.90 -16.50 5.66
CA LYS A 14 -5.35 -16.01 6.92
C LYS A 14 -6.45 -15.53 7.86
N ARG A 15 -7.44 -14.80 7.34
CA ARG A 15 -8.55 -14.24 8.14
C ARG A 15 -9.39 -15.31 8.86
N ILE A 16 -9.60 -16.46 8.22
CA ILE A 16 -10.29 -17.61 8.84
C ILE A 16 -9.37 -18.54 9.65
N GLY A 17 -8.12 -18.13 9.90
CA GLY A 17 -7.16 -18.90 10.70
C GLY A 17 -6.66 -20.18 10.03
N ARG A 18 -6.73 -20.29 8.70
CA ARG A 18 -6.25 -21.46 7.95
C ARG A 18 -4.86 -21.20 7.36
N LYS A 19 -4.13 -22.29 7.08
CA LYS A 19 -2.70 -22.21 6.66
C LYS A 19 -2.49 -22.39 5.16
N ASN A 20 -3.43 -23.00 4.45
CA ASN A 20 -3.29 -23.31 3.04
C ASN A 20 -4.63 -23.32 2.31
N VAL A 21 -4.56 -23.30 0.97
CA VAL A 21 -5.73 -23.24 0.09
C VAL A 21 -6.65 -24.46 0.20
N ASN A 22 -6.13 -25.63 0.59
CA ASN A 22 -6.94 -26.83 0.77
C ASN A 22 -7.84 -26.68 1.99
N GLN A 23 -7.27 -26.26 3.13
CA GLN A 23 -8.03 -25.94 4.35
C GLN A 23 -9.04 -24.82 4.13
N PHE A 24 -8.69 -23.82 3.31
CA PHE A 24 -9.63 -22.78 2.88
C PHE A 24 -10.79 -23.37 2.07
N GLY A 25 -10.49 -24.22 1.09
CA GLY A 25 -11.51 -24.90 0.30
C GLY A 25 -12.46 -25.75 1.13
N ASP A 26 -11.92 -26.51 2.08
CA ASP A 26 -12.71 -27.32 3.03
C ASP A 26 -13.64 -26.44 3.86
N TRP A 27 -13.15 -25.31 4.36
CA TRP A 27 -13.97 -24.36 5.11
C TRP A 27 -15.07 -23.74 4.25
N VAL A 28 -14.75 -23.29 3.03
CA VAL A 28 -15.77 -22.75 2.10
C VAL A 28 -16.81 -23.81 1.78
N ASN A 29 -16.44 -25.10 1.68
CA ASN A 29 -17.40 -26.18 1.46
C ASN A 29 -18.36 -26.31 2.66
N CYS A 30 -17.88 -26.23 3.90
CA CYS A 30 -18.76 -26.23 5.07
C CYS A 30 -19.76 -25.07 5.05
N GLU A 31 -19.31 -23.86 4.74
CA GLU A 31 -20.20 -22.69 4.62
C GLU A 31 -21.14 -22.77 3.42
N SER A 32 -20.71 -23.41 2.33
CA SER A 32 -21.52 -23.58 1.12
C SER A 32 -22.79 -24.38 1.39
N VAL A 33 -22.73 -25.37 2.30
CA VAL A 33 -23.90 -26.15 2.76
C VAL A 33 -24.88 -25.24 3.50
N ARG A 34 -24.38 -24.35 4.36
CA ARG A 34 -25.19 -23.38 5.10
C ARG A 34 -25.92 -22.40 4.16
N LEU A 35 -25.27 -22.02 3.06
CA LEU A 35 -25.81 -21.10 2.05
C LEU A 35 -26.60 -21.78 0.92
N GLY A 36 -26.74 -23.12 0.95
CA GLY A 36 -27.47 -23.87 -0.07
C GLY A 36 -26.81 -23.89 -1.45
N TRP A 37 -25.50 -23.66 -1.53
CA TRP A 37 -24.77 -23.70 -2.79
C TRP A 37 -24.63 -25.14 -3.32
N LYS A 38 -24.69 -25.31 -4.65
CA LYS A 38 -24.37 -26.60 -5.28
C LYS A 38 -22.87 -26.89 -5.13
N ASP A 39 -22.57 -28.15 -4.83
CA ASP A 39 -21.27 -28.68 -4.43
C ASP A 39 -20.05 -27.95 -5.05
N THR A 40 -19.25 -27.35 -4.17
CA THR A 40 -18.05 -26.59 -4.50
C THR A 40 -16.80 -27.48 -4.63
N GLN A 41 -16.85 -28.77 -4.28
CA GLN A 41 -15.70 -29.69 -4.23
C GLN A 41 -15.10 -30.03 -5.60
N SER A 42 -15.89 -30.05 -6.66
CA SER A 42 -15.51 -30.71 -7.92
C SER A 42 -14.57 -29.92 -8.85
N SER A 43 -14.31 -28.63 -8.60
CA SER A 43 -13.73 -27.76 -9.66
C SER A 43 -12.28 -27.30 -9.49
N ASN A 44 -11.59 -27.68 -8.40
CA ASN A 44 -10.24 -27.20 -8.06
C ASN A 44 -10.13 -25.66 -8.13
N LYS A 45 -11.25 -24.94 -7.96
CA LYS A 45 -11.35 -23.49 -8.21
C LYS A 45 -10.48 -22.65 -7.28
N TRP A 46 -10.41 -23.03 -6.01
CA TRP A 46 -9.62 -22.32 -5.00
C TRP A 46 -8.11 -22.45 -5.29
N ALA A 47 -7.66 -23.65 -5.65
CA ALA A 47 -6.27 -23.88 -6.07
C ALA A 47 -5.92 -23.13 -7.38
N LYS A 48 -6.86 -23.01 -8.32
CA LYS A 48 -6.68 -22.18 -9.53
C LYS A 48 -6.54 -20.69 -9.17
N LEU A 49 -7.25 -20.21 -8.14
CA LEU A 49 -7.18 -18.82 -7.68
C LEU A 49 -5.85 -18.55 -6.96
N ASP A 50 -5.41 -19.43 -6.06
CA ASP A 50 -4.10 -19.27 -5.39
C ASP A 50 -2.92 -19.37 -6.37
N SER A 51 -3.01 -20.22 -7.39
CA SER A 51 -2.00 -20.27 -8.46
C SER A 51 -2.09 -19.11 -9.46
N GLY A 52 -3.19 -18.34 -9.42
CA GLY A 52 -3.53 -17.26 -10.33
C GLY A 52 -3.61 -17.67 -11.81
N LYS A 53 -3.91 -18.94 -12.08
CA LYS A 53 -4.00 -19.52 -13.44
C LYS A 53 -5.41 -19.33 -14.03
N PHE A 54 -5.84 -18.08 -14.16
CA PHE A 54 -7.10 -17.72 -14.83
C PHE A 54 -6.84 -17.07 -16.18
N LYS A 55 -7.60 -17.47 -17.21
CA LYS A 55 -7.57 -16.82 -18.53
C LYS A 55 -8.40 -15.53 -18.56
N ASN A 56 -9.49 -15.50 -17.78
CA ASN A 56 -10.44 -14.39 -17.68
C ASN A 56 -10.61 -13.98 -16.21
N PRO A 57 -11.05 -12.74 -15.92
CA PRO A 57 -11.36 -12.31 -14.55
C PRO A 57 -12.33 -13.29 -13.86
N PRO A 58 -12.02 -13.75 -12.63
CA PRO A 58 -12.81 -14.77 -11.95
C PRO A 58 -14.04 -14.17 -11.25
N VAL A 59 -14.91 -13.51 -12.02
CA VAL A 59 -16.11 -12.80 -11.52
C VAL A 59 -16.99 -13.70 -10.66
N LYS A 60 -17.33 -14.90 -11.15
CA LYS A 60 -18.18 -15.85 -10.41
C LYS A 60 -17.57 -16.29 -9.07
N PRO A 61 -16.30 -16.77 -9.02
CA PRO A 61 -15.67 -17.07 -7.74
C PRO A 61 -15.61 -15.88 -6.77
N ILE A 62 -15.36 -14.65 -7.26
CA ILE A 62 -15.34 -13.46 -6.41
C ILE A 62 -16.74 -13.20 -5.85
N GLN A 63 -17.79 -13.20 -6.68
CA GLN A 63 -19.18 -13.03 -6.23
C GLN A 63 -19.62 -14.08 -5.21
N MET A 64 -19.12 -15.31 -5.31
CA MET A 64 -19.34 -16.32 -4.28
C MET A 64 -18.64 -15.92 -2.98
N LEU A 65 -17.35 -15.57 -3.04
CA LEU A 65 -16.60 -15.12 -1.87
C LEU A 65 -17.20 -13.88 -1.22
N SER A 66 -17.78 -12.95 -1.99
CA SER A 66 -18.47 -11.76 -1.47
C SER A 66 -19.71 -12.07 -0.63
N GLN A 67 -20.29 -13.27 -0.73
CA GLN A 67 -21.39 -13.71 0.15
C GLN A 67 -20.88 -14.24 1.51
N LEU A 68 -19.58 -14.52 1.62
CA LEU A 68 -18.93 -15.01 2.83
C LEU A 68 -18.08 -13.92 3.51
N PHE A 69 -17.57 -12.99 2.71
CA PHE A 69 -16.74 -11.88 3.14
C PHE A 69 -17.17 -10.62 2.40
N ASP A 70 -17.77 -9.67 3.11
CA ASP A 70 -18.36 -8.46 2.51
C ASP A 70 -17.36 -7.62 1.71
N ASP A 71 -16.06 -7.74 2.01
CA ASP A 71 -14.97 -7.01 1.37
C ASP A 71 -14.20 -7.83 0.32
N ALA A 72 -14.60 -9.07 -0.02
CA ALA A 72 -13.83 -9.92 -0.95
C ALA A 72 -13.58 -9.26 -2.31
N GLU A 73 -14.60 -8.59 -2.85
CA GLU A 73 -14.48 -7.84 -4.10
C GLU A 73 -13.52 -6.66 -3.97
N SER A 74 -13.63 -5.90 -2.86
CA SER A 74 -12.72 -4.79 -2.56
C SER A 74 -11.27 -5.27 -2.47
N VAL A 75 -11.00 -6.35 -1.73
CA VAL A 75 -9.64 -6.94 -1.62
C VAL A 75 -9.10 -7.40 -2.97
N TYR A 76 -9.96 -7.88 -3.87
CA TYR A 76 -9.55 -8.26 -5.22
C TYR A 76 -9.18 -7.05 -6.10
N ILE A 77 -10.02 -6.01 -6.09
CA ILE A 77 -9.89 -4.83 -6.94
C ILE A 77 -8.80 -3.90 -6.37
N ASN A 78 -8.95 -3.49 -5.11
CA ASN A 78 -8.13 -2.47 -4.46
C ASN A 78 -6.94 -3.07 -3.73
N GLY A 79 -6.96 -4.35 -3.39
CA GLY A 79 -5.89 -5.02 -2.67
C GLY A 79 -6.02 -4.91 -1.16
N PRO A 80 -5.17 -5.63 -0.41
CA PRO A 80 -5.15 -5.50 1.04
C PRO A 80 -4.76 -4.06 1.40
N ALA A 81 -5.53 -3.43 2.29
CA ALA A 81 -5.32 -2.02 2.66
C ALA A 81 -5.26 -1.06 1.45
N ASN A 82 -6.01 -1.34 0.37
CA ASN A 82 -6.04 -0.55 -0.87
C ASN A 82 -4.70 -0.44 -1.63
N LEU A 83 -3.78 -1.39 -1.41
CA LEU A 83 -2.43 -1.35 -1.99
C LEU A 83 -2.39 -1.36 -3.53
N TRP A 84 -3.30 -2.08 -4.21
CA TRP A 84 -3.39 -2.04 -5.68
C TRP A 84 -3.90 -0.70 -6.17
N GLN A 85 -4.81 -0.07 -5.44
CA GLN A 85 -5.29 1.26 -5.75
C GLN A 85 -4.14 2.28 -5.61
N ALA A 86 -3.32 2.17 -4.56
CA ALA A 86 -2.14 3.01 -4.40
C ALA A 86 -1.11 2.81 -5.53
N LEU A 87 -0.87 1.57 -5.97
CA LEU A 87 0.12 1.28 -7.03
C LEU A 87 -0.36 1.64 -8.44
N TRP A 88 -1.59 1.25 -8.79
CA TRP A 88 -2.08 1.26 -10.17
C TRP A 88 -3.36 2.07 -10.39
N GLY A 89 -3.95 2.62 -9.33
CA GLY A 89 -5.05 3.56 -9.47
C GLY A 89 -4.65 4.80 -10.25
N ASP A 90 -5.60 5.45 -10.90
CA ASP A 90 -5.37 6.69 -11.64
C ASP A 90 -4.94 7.82 -10.70
N ALA A 91 -3.69 8.26 -10.81
CA ALA A 91 -3.14 9.32 -9.97
C ALA A 91 -3.67 10.72 -10.32
N THR A 92 -4.32 10.86 -11.48
CA THR A 92 -4.91 12.14 -11.92
C THR A 92 -6.31 12.36 -11.38
N ASP A 93 -7.00 11.30 -10.96
CA ASP A 93 -8.29 11.40 -10.27
C ASP A 93 -8.05 11.63 -8.77
N PRO A 94 -8.44 12.80 -8.23
CA PRO A 94 -8.25 13.10 -6.81
C PRO A 94 -9.01 12.11 -5.91
N ASN A 95 -10.06 11.44 -6.39
CA ASN A 95 -10.85 10.49 -5.59
C ASN A 95 -10.19 9.10 -5.49
N VAL A 96 -9.04 8.88 -6.12
CA VAL A 96 -8.37 7.58 -6.11
C VAL A 96 -7.27 7.51 -5.07
N LEU A 97 -6.32 8.45 -5.08
CA LEU A 97 -5.16 8.41 -4.18
C LEU A 97 -5.33 9.26 -2.92
N TRP A 98 -5.97 10.43 -3.03
CA TRP A 98 -6.12 11.31 -1.86
C TRP A 98 -6.91 10.66 -0.73
N PRO A 99 -7.99 9.88 -0.99
CA PRO A 99 -8.71 9.18 0.07
C PRO A 99 -7.88 8.16 0.86
N LEU A 100 -6.80 7.64 0.26
CA LEU A 100 -5.88 6.71 0.91
C LEU A 100 -4.97 7.39 1.93
N CYS A 101 -4.83 8.72 1.86
CA CYS A 101 -3.94 9.49 2.73
C CYS A 101 -4.66 9.85 4.03
N ARG A 102 -4.75 8.92 4.99
CA ARG A 102 -5.50 9.08 6.24
C ARG A 102 -4.86 10.10 7.18
N THR A 103 -3.56 10.31 7.06
CA THR A 103 -2.85 11.39 7.73
C THR A 103 -3.33 12.78 7.30
N ARG A 104 -4.18 12.92 6.26
CA ARG A 104 -4.89 14.18 6.00
C ARG A 104 -5.82 14.59 7.13
N PHE A 105 -6.35 13.65 7.90
CA PHE A 105 -7.24 13.95 9.02
C PHE A 105 -6.55 13.74 10.37
N ALA A 106 -5.85 12.61 10.54
CA ALA A 106 -5.29 12.23 11.83
C ALA A 106 -3.92 11.59 11.66
N SER A 107 -2.94 12.03 12.45
CA SER A 107 -1.60 11.44 12.46
C SER A 107 -1.63 9.93 12.64
N CYS A 108 -2.50 9.41 13.50
CA CYS A 108 -2.65 7.99 13.76
C CYS A 108 -3.38 7.19 12.65
N GLY A 109 -3.86 7.84 11.58
CA GLY A 109 -4.69 7.22 10.54
C GLY A 109 -4.17 5.91 9.95
N PRO A 110 -2.87 5.79 9.60
CA PRO A 110 -2.29 4.54 9.10
C PRO A 110 -2.35 3.35 10.08
N TRP A 111 -2.42 3.59 11.40
CA TRP A 111 -2.52 2.51 12.38
C TRP A 111 -3.93 1.94 12.53
N ILE A 112 -4.94 2.68 12.09
CA ILE A 112 -6.34 2.32 12.26
C ILE A 112 -6.72 1.27 11.20
N ASP A 113 -7.42 0.21 11.56
CA ASP A 113 -7.94 -0.74 10.58
C ASP A 113 -9.08 -0.16 9.73
N GLU A 114 -9.38 -0.77 8.58
CA GLU A 114 -10.41 -0.27 7.66
C GLU A 114 -11.80 -0.15 8.32
N PRO A 115 -12.32 -1.17 9.04
CA PRO A 115 -13.63 -1.04 9.71
C PRO A 115 -13.70 0.13 10.70
N THR A 116 -12.66 0.32 11.51
CA THR A 116 -12.61 1.40 12.49
C THR A 116 -12.48 2.75 11.79
N TRP A 117 -11.65 2.83 10.75
CA TRP A 117 -11.48 4.05 9.96
C TRP A 117 -12.79 4.50 9.30
N GLU A 118 -13.52 3.57 8.67
CA GLU A 118 -14.81 3.87 8.04
C GLU A 118 -15.86 4.36 9.04
N ALA A 119 -15.80 3.91 10.30
CA ALA A 119 -16.71 4.35 11.35
C ALA A 119 -16.41 5.78 11.85
N ILE A 120 -15.15 6.21 11.86
CA ILE A 120 -14.72 7.48 12.46
C ILE A 120 -14.36 8.56 11.44
N LYS A 121 -14.12 8.22 10.17
CA LYS A 121 -13.60 9.18 9.18
C LYS A 121 -14.50 10.42 8.99
N SER A 122 -15.81 10.28 9.18
CA SER A 122 -16.77 11.38 9.08
C SER A 122 -16.76 12.32 10.27
N GLU A 123 -16.07 11.97 11.37
CA GLU A 123 -15.93 12.82 12.55
C GLU A 123 -14.86 13.91 12.35
N TYR A 124 -13.97 13.74 11.36
CA TYR A 124 -12.93 14.70 11.03
C TYR A 124 -13.44 15.71 10.01
N ASN A 125 -13.56 16.97 10.43
CA ASN A 125 -14.04 18.05 9.57
C ASN A 125 -12.90 18.89 8.96
N ASP A 126 -11.70 18.83 9.54
CA ASP A 126 -10.56 19.64 9.14
C ASP A 126 -9.51 18.77 8.44
N GLU A 127 -9.45 18.87 7.10
CA GLU A 127 -8.39 18.27 6.30
C GLU A 127 -7.12 19.13 6.33
N ARG A 128 -5.99 18.50 6.62
CA ARG A 128 -4.66 19.07 6.38
C ARG A 128 -4.46 19.31 4.88
N THR A 129 -3.69 20.34 4.55
CA THR A 129 -3.23 20.55 3.19
C THR A 129 -2.30 19.41 2.75
N PHE A 130 -2.14 19.19 1.45
CA PHE A 130 -1.25 18.17 0.91
C PHE A 130 0.17 18.21 1.50
N LEU A 131 0.74 19.41 1.66
CA LEU A 131 2.07 19.60 2.26
C LEU A 131 2.09 19.22 3.74
N GLU A 132 1.09 19.64 4.50
CA GLU A 132 0.99 19.28 5.92
C GLU A 132 0.80 17.78 6.10
N THR A 133 0.04 17.12 5.22
CA THR A 133 -0.12 15.66 5.22
C THR A 133 1.19 14.95 4.92
N MET A 134 1.91 15.32 3.86
CA MET A 134 3.21 14.73 3.55
C MET A 134 4.19 14.88 4.72
N ARG A 135 4.28 16.09 5.27
CA ARG A 135 5.17 16.42 6.38
C ARG A 135 4.79 15.63 7.64
N ALA A 136 3.51 15.61 7.99
CA ALA A 136 3.02 14.86 9.14
C ALA A 136 3.28 13.36 8.96
N PHE A 137 2.98 12.80 7.79
CA PHE A 137 3.20 11.37 7.51
C PHE A 137 4.68 10.98 7.62
N GLU A 138 5.59 11.75 7.01
CA GLU A 138 7.04 11.49 7.14
C GLU A 138 7.48 11.56 8.62
N GLY A 139 7.00 12.55 9.37
CA GLY A 139 7.29 12.67 10.80
C GLY A 139 6.78 11.49 11.62
N GLU A 140 5.51 11.11 11.44
CA GLU A 140 4.92 9.98 12.16
C GLU A 140 5.65 8.66 11.83
N LEU A 141 6.04 8.45 10.57
CA LEU A 141 6.79 7.26 10.18
C LEU A 141 8.18 7.24 10.82
N LEU A 142 8.93 8.35 10.78
CA LEU A 142 10.24 8.45 11.42
C LEU A 142 10.14 8.27 12.95
N PHE A 143 9.09 8.81 13.57
CA PHE A 143 8.81 8.60 14.98
C PHE A 143 8.52 7.12 15.28
N ALA A 144 7.69 6.47 14.47
CA ALA A 144 7.37 5.06 14.59
C ALA A 144 8.63 4.19 14.52
N LEU A 145 9.50 4.44 13.54
CA LEU A 145 10.77 3.73 13.38
C LEU A 145 11.67 3.89 14.62
N LYS A 146 11.80 5.11 15.14
CA LYS A 146 12.60 5.41 16.33
C LYS A 146 12.06 4.72 17.58
N CYS A 147 10.74 4.69 17.73
CA CYS A 147 10.04 4.05 18.84
C CYS A 147 9.86 2.53 18.66
N LYS A 148 10.21 1.98 17.48
CA LYS A 148 9.96 0.58 17.10
C LYS A 148 8.48 0.21 17.14
N GLU A 149 7.62 1.17 16.79
CA GLU A 149 6.20 0.95 16.59
C GLU A 149 5.97 0.15 15.29
N PRO A 150 4.90 -0.65 15.23
CA PRO A 150 4.65 -1.50 14.07
C PRO A 150 4.26 -0.66 12.84
N ILE A 151 4.92 -0.93 11.71
CA ILE A 151 4.55 -0.40 10.40
C ILE A 151 3.50 -1.32 9.76
N THR A 152 2.41 -0.74 9.27
CA THR A 152 1.26 -1.47 8.72
C THR A 152 1.18 -1.35 7.20
N LEU A 153 0.37 -2.18 6.54
CA LEU A 153 0.09 -2.01 5.11
C LEU A 153 -0.50 -0.64 4.76
N ASN A 154 -1.28 -0.02 5.65
CA ASN A 154 -1.81 1.31 5.40
C ASN A 154 -0.68 2.36 5.33
N HIS A 155 0.41 2.21 6.10
CA HIS A 155 1.57 3.09 5.97
C HIS A 155 2.18 2.98 4.58
N LEU A 156 2.37 1.76 4.06
CA LEU A 156 2.87 1.57 2.71
C LEU A 156 1.91 2.13 1.65
N THR A 157 0.61 1.84 1.77
CA THR A 157 -0.43 2.38 0.86
C THR A 157 -0.40 3.90 0.82
N GLU A 158 -0.41 4.55 1.99
CA GLU A 158 -0.39 6.00 2.11
C GLU A 158 0.92 6.58 1.58
N SER A 159 2.06 5.96 1.89
CA SER A 159 3.37 6.39 1.38
C SER A 159 3.43 6.36 -0.16
N ILE A 160 2.91 5.29 -0.78
CA ILE A 160 2.85 5.17 -2.24
C ILE A 160 1.89 6.22 -2.82
N ALA A 161 0.73 6.41 -2.20
CA ALA A 161 -0.26 7.40 -2.64
C ALA A 161 0.33 8.82 -2.58
N LEU A 162 0.96 9.21 -1.48
CA LEU A 162 1.60 10.52 -1.31
C LEU A 162 2.75 10.73 -2.30
N TYR A 163 3.57 9.71 -2.53
CA TYR A 163 4.65 9.79 -3.53
C TYR A 163 4.12 10.03 -4.95
N ARG A 164 3.09 9.29 -5.36
CA ARG A 164 2.48 9.46 -6.69
C ARG A 164 1.72 10.78 -6.81
N LEU A 165 1.01 11.21 -5.77
CA LEU A 165 0.37 12.53 -5.73
C LEU A 165 1.39 13.65 -5.81
N HIS A 166 2.56 13.50 -5.17
CA HIS A 166 3.64 14.47 -5.25
C HIS A 166 4.22 14.56 -6.67
N GLN A 167 4.42 13.42 -7.35
CA GLN A 167 4.79 13.40 -8.77
C GLN A 167 3.79 14.21 -9.61
N ILE A 168 2.50 13.92 -9.52
CA ILE A 168 1.46 14.63 -10.28
C ILE A 168 1.44 16.13 -9.94
N THR A 169 1.49 16.48 -8.66
CA THR A 169 1.51 17.88 -8.22
C THR A 169 2.71 18.62 -8.82
N ASN A 170 3.88 17.98 -8.83
CA ASN A 170 5.12 18.55 -9.38
C ASN A 170 5.07 18.73 -10.91
N THR A 171 4.22 17.98 -11.62
CA THR A 171 3.98 18.21 -13.06
C THR A 171 3.07 19.40 -13.35
N LEU A 172 2.20 19.77 -12.40
CA LEU A 172 1.19 20.80 -12.58
C LEU A 172 1.65 22.17 -12.05
N THR A 173 2.43 22.18 -10.97
CA THR A 173 2.90 23.41 -10.32
C THR A 173 4.34 23.27 -9.83
N VAL A 174 5.04 24.40 -9.69
CA VAL A 174 6.31 24.43 -8.97
C VAL A 174 6.01 24.15 -7.50
N SER A 175 6.24 22.91 -7.08
CA SER A 175 6.06 22.50 -5.69
C SER A 175 7.21 23.00 -4.83
N ASN A 176 6.90 23.58 -3.67
CA ASN A 176 7.89 23.97 -2.66
C ASN A 176 8.38 22.76 -1.84
N VAL A 177 7.95 21.54 -2.19
CA VAL A 177 8.25 20.31 -1.46
C VAL A 177 9.25 19.49 -2.27
N ASP A 178 10.39 19.17 -1.66
CA ASP A 178 11.51 18.47 -2.33
C ASP A 178 11.16 17.06 -2.83
N GLY A 179 10.11 16.43 -2.28
CA GLY A 179 9.67 15.07 -2.62
C GLY A 179 10.58 13.96 -2.08
N VAL A 180 11.68 14.31 -1.43
CA VAL A 180 12.75 13.37 -1.03
C VAL A 180 12.23 12.41 0.01
N GLY A 181 11.52 12.94 1.01
CA GLY A 181 10.90 12.14 2.06
C GLY A 181 9.87 11.13 1.54
N ALA A 182 9.17 11.45 0.44
CA ALA A 182 8.08 10.62 -0.06
C ALA A 182 8.55 9.23 -0.51
N TYR A 183 9.64 9.14 -1.28
CA TYR A 183 10.19 7.85 -1.69
C TYR A 183 10.88 7.12 -0.54
N ARG A 184 11.59 7.86 0.33
CA ARG A 184 12.23 7.28 1.53
C ARG A 184 11.21 6.61 2.45
N CYS A 185 10.02 7.20 2.61
CA CYS A 185 8.95 6.58 3.40
C CYS A 185 8.51 5.23 2.84
N ILE A 186 8.45 5.07 1.51
CA ILE A 186 8.14 3.79 0.87
C ILE A 186 9.20 2.76 1.22
N ARG A 187 10.47 3.16 1.14
CA ARG A 187 11.62 2.29 1.43
C ARG A 187 11.67 1.87 2.89
N HIS A 188 11.45 2.79 3.82
CA HIS A 188 11.28 2.49 5.24
C HIS A 188 10.16 1.47 5.48
N CYS A 189 9.03 1.60 4.79
CA CYS A 189 7.96 0.61 4.89
C CYS A 189 8.39 -0.77 4.36
N LEU A 190 9.09 -0.82 3.22
CA LEU A 190 9.53 -2.09 2.61
C LEU A 190 10.65 -2.79 3.40
N ASP A 191 11.46 -2.03 4.14
CA ASP A 191 12.54 -2.54 4.98
C ASP A 191 12.02 -3.02 6.36
N ASP A 192 10.78 -2.68 6.73
CA ASP A 192 10.14 -3.20 7.94
C ASP A 192 9.92 -4.71 7.86
N VAL A 193 10.37 -5.42 8.90
CA VAL A 193 10.35 -6.88 8.94
C VAL A 193 8.92 -7.45 8.99
N HIS A 194 8.00 -6.77 9.66
CA HIS A 194 6.62 -7.23 9.79
C HIS A 194 5.90 -7.09 8.45
N LEU A 195 6.08 -5.95 7.78
CA LEU A 195 5.51 -5.71 6.47
C LEU A 195 6.11 -6.62 5.42
N TRP A 196 7.42 -6.87 5.47
CA TRP A 196 8.10 -7.83 4.61
C TRP A 196 7.46 -9.22 4.71
N HIS A 197 7.28 -9.73 5.94
CA HIS A 197 6.63 -11.03 6.17
C HIS A 197 5.20 -11.05 5.65
N GLU A 198 4.45 -9.97 5.86
CA GLU A 198 3.07 -9.85 5.39
C GLU A 198 2.98 -9.87 3.86
N LEU A 199 3.76 -9.04 3.16
CA LEU A 199 3.79 -9.01 1.69
C LEU A 199 4.34 -10.30 1.07
N HIS A 200 5.32 -10.93 1.72
CA HIS A 200 5.84 -12.23 1.29
C HIS A 200 4.78 -13.34 1.46
N SER A 201 3.96 -13.27 2.51
CA SER A 201 2.84 -14.21 2.71
C SER A 201 1.85 -14.17 1.54
N TYR A 202 1.63 -13.00 0.94
CA TYR A 202 0.81 -12.83 -0.26
C TYR A 202 1.53 -13.22 -1.57
N GLY A 203 2.86 -13.34 -1.53
CA GLY A 203 3.70 -13.51 -2.71
C GLY A 203 3.75 -12.24 -3.58
N ALA A 204 3.57 -11.08 -2.94
CA ALA A 204 3.49 -9.78 -3.59
C ALA A 204 4.76 -8.95 -3.46
N PHE A 205 5.58 -9.19 -2.43
CA PHE A 205 6.74 -8.36 -2.08
C PHE A 205 7.64 -8.01 -3.26
N ARG A 206 8.18 -9.01 -3.96
CA ARG A 206 9.10 -8.80 -5.08
C ARG A 206 8.50 -7.94 -6.18
N LEU A 207 7.26 -8.22 -6.57
CA LEU A 207 6.60 -7.47 -7.64
C LEU A 207 6.34 -6.02 -7.23
N ILE A 208 5.93 -5.79 -5.98
CA ILE A 208 5.73 -4.43 -5.45
C ILE A 208 7.06 -3.68 -5.39
N ASN A 209 8.11 -4.31 -4.88
CA ASN A 209 9.45 -3.72 -4.80
C ASN A 209 9.99 -3.35 -6.19
N ASP A 210 9.92 -4.29 -7.15
CA ASP A 210 10.40 -4.06 -8.51
C ASP A 210 9.61 -2.91 -9.18
N GLU A 211 8.27 -2.87 -9.05
CA GLU A 211 7.43 -1.79 -9.57
C GLU A 211 7.79 -0.41 -8.98
N LEU A 212 8.06 -0.35 -7.67
CA LEU A 212 8.38 0.90 -6.98
C LEU A 212 9.80 1.40 -7.30
N ILE A 213 10.75 0.49 -7.53
CA ILE A 213 12.08 0.83 -8.04
C ILE A 213 11.97 1.37 -9.46
N ASP A 214 11.24 0.69 -10.35
CA ASP A 214 11.03 1.15 -11.72
C ASP A 214 10.34 2.53 -11.76
N MET A 215 9.36 2.76 -10.88
CA MET A 215 8.69 4.05 -10.74
C MET A 215 9.66 5.16 -10.35
N GLU A 216 10.57 4.91 -9.40
CA GLU A 216 11.57 5.88 -8.97
C GLU A 216 12.63 6.14 -10.03
N ILE A 217 13.13 5.11 -10.71
CA ILE A 217 14.07 5.27 -11.83
C ILE A 217 13.46 6.18 -12.90
N ASN A 218 12.21 5.94 -13.27
CA ASN A 218 11.49 6.74 -14.27
C ASN A 218 11.33 8.19 -13.81
N ARG A 219 10.94 8.39 -12.55
CA ARG A 219 10.81 9.73 -11.95
C ARG A 219 12.14 10.47 -11.96
N LEU A 220 13.20 9.87 -11.44
CA LEU A 220 14.54 10.46 -11.38
C LEU A 220 15.09 10.76 -12.77
N ALA A 221 14.78 9.96 -13.78
CA ALA A 221 15.19 10.22 -15.15
C ALA A 221 14.49 11.47 -15.72
N ALA A 222 13.18 11.59 -15.51
CA ALA A 222 12.32 12.64 -16.07
C ALA A 222 12.42 13.98 -15.31
N GLU A 223 12.37 13.96 -13.98
CA GLU A 223 12.28 15.15 -13.13
C GLU A 223 13.68 15.64 -12.69
N ARG A 224 14.29 16.54 -13.48
CA ARG A 224 15.61 17.09 -13.14
C ARG A 224 15.62 17.83 -11.80
N SER A 225 14.58 18.59 -11.48
CA SER A 225 14.46 19.34 -10.21
C SER A 225 14.48 18.41 -9.00
N TYR A 226 13.68 17.33 -9.05
CA TYR A 226 13.66 16.29 -8.02
C TYR A 226 15.01 15.58 -7.88
N ARG A 227 15.62 15.16 -8.99
CA ARG A 227 16.96 14.56 -8.93
C ARG A 227 18.02 15.51 -8.34
N THR A 228 17.87 16.81 -8.58
CA THR A 228 18.76 17.83 -8.03
C THR A 228 18.55 18.05 -6.53
N SER A 229 17.31 17.96 -6.03
CA SER A 229 17.03 18.10 -4.60
C SER A 229 17.62 16.94 -3.76
N ILE A 230 17.74 15.76 -4.35
CA ILE A 230 18.44 14.61 -3.75
C ILE A 230 19.96 14.78 -3.82
N GLY A 231 20.47 15.49 -4.83
CA GLY A 231 21.91 15.74 -5.00
C GLY A 231 22.65 14.62 -5.73
N ILE A 232 21.96 13.85 -6.58
CA ILE A 232 22.56 12.72 -7.31
C ILE A 232 22.66 12.96 -8.82
N ASP A 233 23.69 12.36 -9.43
CA ASP A 233 23.88 12.35 -10.87
C ASP A 233 23.12 11.21 -11.56
N ARG A 234 22.94 11.32 -12.88
CA ARG A 234 22.20 10.32 -13.68
C ARG A 234 22.73 8.88 -13.55
N HIS A 235 24.03 8.70 -13.39
CA HIS A 235 24.63 7.37 -13.28
C HIS A 235 24.38 6.69 -11.91
N LEU A 236 23.88 7.45 -10.92
CA LEU A 236 23.56 6.97 -9.57
C LEU A 236 22.07 6.68 -9.38
N ILE A 237 21.23 6.93 -10.40
CA ILE A 237 19.76 6.75 -10.33
C ILE A 237 19.39 5.35 -9.86
N GLN A 238 20.00 4.32 -10.45
CA GLN A 238 19.71 2.93 -10.07
C GLN A 238 20.07 2.67 -8.61
N MET A 239 21.26 3.10 -8.18
CA MET A 239 21.73 2.86 -6.81
C MET A 239 20.84 3.55 -5.77
N TYR A 240 20.38 4.77 -6.07
CA TYR A 240 19.46 5.47 -5.18
C TYR A 240 18.07 4.85 -5.17
N ALA A 241 17.53 4.44 -6.33
CA ALA A 241 16.23 3.79 -6.40
C ALA A 241 16.21 2.45 -5.65
N ASP A 242 17.31 1.69 -5.72
CA ASP A 242 17.43 0.42 -5.00
C ASP A 242 17.51 0.61 -3.47
N ASP A 243 18.27 1.61 -3.01
CA ASP A 243 18.47 1.87 -1.58
C ASP A 243 18.79 3.35 -1.30
N PRO A 244 17.77 4.21 -1.06
CA PRO A 244 17.95 5.64 -0.82
C PRO A 244 18.22 5.99 0.65
N LEU A 245 18.03 5.05 1.59
CA LEU A 245 18.13 5.35 3.02
C LEU A 245 19.56 5.76 3.44
N PRO A 246 20.65 5.15 2.94
CA PRO A 246 22.02 5.57 3.25
C PRO A 246 22.44 6.92 2.67
N TRP A 247 21.68 7.47 1.73
CA TRP A 247 22.06 8.71 1.05
C TRP A 247 21.71 9.96 1.87
N ILE A 248 20.69 9.85 2.71
CA ILE A 248 20.18 10.95 3.53
C ILE A 248 19.76 10.35 4.86
N GLU A 249 20.37 10.79 5.95
CA GLU A 249 20.10 10.30 7.30
C GLU A 249 18.70 10.70 7.79
N ASP A 250 18.08 9.84 8.59
CA ASP A 250 16.76 10.11 9.18
C ASP A 250 16.76 11.32 10.12
N ASP A 251 17.84 11.53 10.87
CA ASP A 251 17.99 12.68 11.75
C ASP A 251 18.03 14.00 10.97
N ASP A 252 18.63 14.01 9.78
CA ASP A 252 18.67 15.20 8.93
C ASP A 252 17.28 15.49 8.38
N ARG A 253 16.55 14.45 7.94
CA ARG A 253 15.16 14.60 7.52
C ARG A 253 14.26 15.08 8.65
N TRP A 254 14.39 14.52 9.85
CA TRP A 254 13.65 14.95 11.02
C TRP A 254 13.81 16.45 11.29
N ARG A 255 15.05 16.96 11.24
CA ARG A 255 15.32 18.40 11.42
C ARG A 255 14.70 19.24 10.30
N MET A 256 14.74 18.78 9.05
CA MET A 256 14.12 19.47 7.90
C MET A 256 12.60 19.54 8.01
N LEU A 257 11.95 18.60 8.68
CA LEU A 257 10.52 18.65 8.96
C LEU A 257 10.15 19.77 9.94
N ASN A 258 11.11 20.36 10.67
CA ASN A 258 10.93 21.57 11.48
C ASN A 258 9.70 21.56 12.40
N PHE A 259 9.38 20.42 13.02
CA PHE A 259 8.22 20.32 13.90
C PHE A 259 8.34 21.27 15.11
N PRO A 260 7.29 22.04 15.46
CA PRO A 260 7.36 23.04 16.53
C PRO A 260 7.72 22.46 17.91
N TRP A 261 7.49 21.16 18.09
CA TRP A 261 7.71 20.44 19.35
C TRP A 261 9.02 19.65 19.37
N ALA A 262 9.79 19.67 18.27
CA ALA A 262 11.03 18.92 18.11
C ALA A 262 12.31 19.77 18.30
N SER A 263 12.16 21.03 18.75
CA SER A 263 13.24 21.97 19.07
C SER A 263 13.60 21.97 20.55
#